data_AF-A0A9X3DI41-F1
#
_entry.id   AF-A0A9X3DI41-F1
#
_cell.length_a   1.000
_cell.length_b   1.000
_cell.length_c   1.000
_cell.angle_alpha   90.00
_cell.angle_beta   90.00
_cell.angle_gamma   90.00
#
_symmetry.space_group_name_H-M   'P 1'
#
loop_
_entity.id
_entity.type
_entity.pdbx_description
1 polymer ?
#
loop_
_entity_poly.entity_id
_entity_poly.type
_entity_poly.pdbx_seq_one_letter_code
_entity_poly.pdbx_strand_id
1 'polypeptide(L)' 'MTPTQVSELEEWFKNAPRPDMPVFLNAAVQVTDYDLFLESHFIPLRTKPDAKINAPIILRLQQMKLIIESN' A
#
# COMPACT_ATOMS: atom_id res chain seq x y z
N MET A 1 2.22 -4.10 -12.44
CA MET A 1 2.77 -5.08 -11.48
C MET A 1 2.34 -6.45 -11.96
N THR A 2 3.11 -7.52 -11.75
CA THR A 2 2.65 -8.90 -12.04
C THR A 2 1.84 -9.44 -10.86
N PRO A 3 1.01 -10.49 -11.04
CA PRO A 3 0.31 -11.12 -9.91
C PRO A 3 1.25 -11.54 -8.78
N THR A 4 2.41 -12.12 -9.11
CA THR A 4 3.44 -12.52 -8.13
C THR A 4 3.93 -11.34 -7.30
N GLN A 5 4.23 -10.21 -7.95
CA GLN A 5 4.67 -9.00 -7.25
C GLN A 5 3.59 -8.42 -6.33
N VAL A 6 2.31 -8.56 -6.68
CA VAL A 6 1.21 -8.17 -5.79
C VAL A 6 1.20 -9.05 -4.55
N SER A 7 1.28 -10.38 -4.72
CA SER A 7 1.29 -11.32 -3.59
C SER A 7 2.50 -11.13 -2.67
N GLU A 8 3.69 -10.88 -3.22
CA GLU A 8 4.89 -10.57 -2.44
C GLU A 8 4.71 -9.29 -1.61
N LEU A 9 4.07 -8.26 -2.19
CA LEU A 9 3.82 -7.01 -1.50
C LEU A 9 2.76 -7.17 -0.39
N GLU A 10 1.71 -7.95 -0.63
CA GLU A 10 0.71 -8.29 0.39
C GLU A 10 1.32 -9.02 1.57
N GLU A 11 2.16 -10.03 1.29
CA GLU A 11 2.84 -10.78 2.34
C GLU A 11 3.81 -9.90 3.13
N TRP A 12 4.48 -8.96 2.46
CA TRP A 12 5.30 -7.97 3.15
C TRP A 12 4.46 -7.12 4.13
N PHE A 13 3.35 -6.53 3.69
CA PHE A 13 2.49 -5.70 4.54
C PHE A 13 1.83 -6.45 5.70
N LYS A 14 1.59 -7.76 5.53
CA LYS A 14 1.04 -8.63 6.57
C LYS A 14 2.03 -8.87 7.72
N ASN A 15 3.32 -8.92 7.42
CA ASN A 15 4.38 -9.19 8.39
C ASN A 15 5.10 -7.92 8.89
N ALA A 16 4.94 -6.80 8.20
CA ALA A 16 5.55 -5.53 8.55
C ALA A 16 4.97 -4.95 9.86
N PRO A 17 5.77 -4.22 10.66
CA PRO A 17 5.23 -3.52 11.83
C PRO A 17 4.21 -2.47 11.38
N ARG A 18 3.09 -2.41 12.09
CA ARG A 18 2.05 -1.42 11.82
C ARG A 18 2.50 -0.05 12.34
N PRO A 19 2.49 1.00 11.51
CA PRO A 19 2.83 2.34 11.98
C PRO A 19 1.70 2.89 12.87
N ASP A 20 2.05 3.80 13.77
CA ASP A 20 1.07 4.56 14.53
C ASP A 20 0.23 5.45 13.59
N MET A 21 -1.08 5.48 13.83
CA MET A 21 -2.00 6.27 13.04
C MET A 21 -2.32 7.62 13.71
N PRO A 22 -2.51 8.70 12.92
CA PRO A 22 -2.52 8.74 11.47
C PRO A 22 -1.14 8.85 10.82
N VAL A 23 -1.00 8.32 9.59
CA VAL A 23 0.21 8.44 8.77
C VAL A 23 0.00 9.42 7.62
N PHE A 24 0.91 10.38 7.45
CA PHE A 24 0.96 11.23 6.26
C PHE A 24 1.87 10.59 5.21
N LEU A 25 1.30 10.12 4.10
CA LEU A 25 2.09 9.57 2.98
C LEU A 25 2.83 10.66 2.21
N ASN A 26 2.25 11.87 2.22
CA ASN A 26 2.80 13.11 1.70
C ASN A 26 1.99 14.29 2.29
N ALA A 27 2.30 15.52 1.87
CA ALA A 27 1.65 16.74 2.38
C ALA A 27 0.12 16.80 2.15
N ALA A 28 -0.43 16.02 1.22
CA ALA A 28 -1.85 16.04 0.84
C ALA A 28 -2.62 14.76 1.22
N VAL A 29 -1.94 13.68 1.61
CA VAL A 29 -2.58 12.37 1.84
C VAL A 29 -2.30 11.90 3.27
N GLN A 30 -3.36 11.84 4.05
CA GLN A 30 -3.38 11.26 5.40
C GLN A 30 -4.14 9.93 5.37
N VAL A 31 -3.52 8.90 5.94
CA VAL A 31 -4.13 7.61 6.20
C VAL A 31 -4.48 7.56 7.68
N THR A 32 -5.75 7.33 7.97
CA THR A 32 -6.28 7.26 9.35
C THR A 32 -6.64 5.84 9.77
N ASP A 33 -6.78 4.94 8.80
CA ASP A 33 -7.11 3.52 9.01
C ASP A 33 -6.20 2.67 8.12
N TYR A 34 -5.34 1.88 8.76
CA TYR A 34 -4.36 1.04 8.09
C TYR A 34 -5.00 -0.10 7.30
N ASP A 35 -5.99 -0.77 7.90
CA ASP A 35 -6.60 -1.96 7.32
C ASP A 35 -7.47 -1.58 6.11
N LEU A 36 -8.25 -0.51 6.22
CA LEU A 36 -9.01 0.05 5.10
C LEU A 36 -8.07 0.51 3.97
N PHE A 37 -6.93 1.11 4.31
CA PHE A 37 -5.92 1.50 3.32
C PHE A 37 -5.41 0.29 2.54
N LEU A 38 -4.96 -0.78 3.22
CA LEU A 38 -4.47 -1.97 2.52
C LEU A 38 -5.56 -2.62 1.67
N GLU A 39 -6.76 -2.79 2.23
CA GLU A 39 -7.88 -3.41 1.53
C GLU A 39 -8.23 -2.63 0.25
N SER A 40 -8.43 -1.31 0.35
CA SER A 40 -8.84 -0.48 -0.79
C SER A 40 -7.77 -0.44 -1.89
N HIS A 41 -6.49 -0.62 -1.54
CA HIS A 41 -5.39 -0.58 -2.50
C HIS A 41 -5.14 -1.96 -3.13
N PHE A 42 -5.31 -3.05 -2.39
CA PHE A 42 -5.07 -4.40 -2.93
C PHE A 42 -6.23 -4.97 -3.74
N ILE A 43 -7.49 -4.62 -3.45
CA ILE A 43 -8.65 -5.05 -4.27
C ILE A 43 -8.44 -4.84 -5.79
N PRO A 44 -8.11 -3.62 -6.27
CA PRO A 44 -7.90 -3.41 -7.70
C PRO A 44 -6.61 -4.07 -8.23
N LEU A 45 -5.59 -4.25 -7.39
CA LEU A 45 -4.35 -4.92 -7.77
C LEU A 45 -4.54 -6.44 -7.92
N ARG A 46 -5.37 -7.08 -7.09
CA ARG A 46 -5.70 -8.51 -7.22
C ARG A 46 -6.48 -8.80 -8.51
N THR A 47 -7.34 -7.88 -8.94
CA THR A 47 -8.22 -8.08 -10.09
C THR A 47 -7.57 -7.68 -11.41
N LYS A 48 -6.81 -6.58 -11.45
CA LYS A 48 -6.13 -6.07 -12.65
C LYS A 48 -4.75 -5.47 -12.34
N PRO A 49 -3.73 -6.29 -11.98
CA PRO A 49 -2.45 -5.82 -11.44
C PRO A 49 -1.59 -4.97 -12.40
N ASP A 50 -1.84 -5.07 -13.69
CA ASP A 50 -1.13 -4.38 -14.78
C ASP A 50 -1.87 -3.14 -15.31
N ALA A 51 -3.08 -2.87 -14.81
CA ALA A 51 -3.86 -1.72 -15.26
C ALA A 51 -3.15 -0.40 -14.93
N LYS A 52 -2.92 0.44 -15.95
CA LYS A 52 -2.25 1.76 -15.80
C LYS A 52 -2.95 2.67 -14.78
N ILE A 53 -4.27 2.51 -14.61
CA ILE A 53 -5.05 3.27 -13.63
C ILE A 53 -4.62 3.00 -12.18
N ASN A 54 -3.91 1.90 -11.92
CA ASN A 54 -3.40 1.55 -10.60
C ASN A 54 -2.09 2.26 -10.24
N ALA A 55 -1.51 3.09 -11.11
CA ALA A 55 -0.27 3.80 -10.81
C ALA A 55 -0.32 4.62 -9.50
N PRO A 56 -1.38 5.38 -9.19
CA PRO A 56 -1.48 6.10 -7.92
C PRO A 56 -1.60 5.18 -6.70
N ILE A 57 -2.21 4.00 -6.88
CA ILE A 57 -2.37 2.99 -5.82
C ILE A 57 -1.00 2.41 -5.47
N ILE A 58 -0.22 2.03 -6.48
CA ILE A 58 1.13 1.50 -6.32
C ILE A 58 2.03 2.53 -5.62
N LEU A 59 1.95 3.80 -6.04
CA LEU A 59 2.73 4.88 -5.42
C LEU A 59 2.43 5.02 -3.92
N ARG A 60 1.15 4.98 -3.53
CA ARG A 60 0.76 5.11 -2.11
C ARG A 60 1.20 3.92 -1.27
N LEU A 61 1.13 2.70 -1.81
CA LEU A 61 1.68 1.51 -1.16
C LEU A 61 3.21 1.65 -0.97
N GLN A 62 3.92 2.13 -1.99
CA GLN A 62 5.37 2.38 -1.88
C GLN A 62 5.71 3.44 -0.82
N GLN A 63 4.91 4.52 -0.72
CA GLN A 63 5.06 5.54 0.31
C GLN A 63 4.84 4.97 1.72
N MET A 64 3.78 4.19 1.92
CA MET A 64 3.51 3.54 3.21
C MET A 64 4.65 2.59 3.59
N LYS A 65 5.09 1.74 2.65
CA LYS A 65 6.21 0.83 2.86
C LYS A 65 7.48 1.59 3.27
N LEU A 66 7.82 2.69 2.60
CA LEU A 66 8.98 3.51 2.93
C LEU A 66 8.88 4.09 4.36
N ILE A 67 7.70 4.56 4.77
CA ILE A 67 7.49 5.09 6.12
C ILE A 67 7.70 3.99 7.17
N ILE A 68 7.16 2.79 6.93
CA ILE A 68 7.34 1.66 7.84
C ILE A 68 8.81 1.24 7.91
N GLU A 69 9.53 1.21 6.78
CA GLU A 69 10.97 0.86 6.75
C GLU A 69 11.88 1.93 7.36
N SER A 70 11.38 3.15 7.53
CA SER A 70 12.15 4.28 8.07
C SER A 70 11.97 4.49 9.58
N ASN A 71 11.18 3.63 10.25
CA ASN A 71 10.94 3.65 11.69
C ASN A 71 11.39 2.34 12.33
#